data_AF-A0A1Y4CKX8-F1
#
_entry.id   AF-A0A1Y4CKX8-F1
#
_cell.length_a   1.000
_cell.length_b   1.000
_cell.length_c   1.000
_cell.angle_alpha   90.00
_cell.angle_beta   90.00
_cell.angle_gamma   90.00
#
_symmetry.space_group_name_H-M   'P 1'
#
loop_
_entity.id
_entity.type
_entity.pdbx_description
1 polymer ?
#
loop_
_entity_poly.entity_id
_entity_poly.type
_entity_poly.pdbx_seq_one_letter_code
_entity_poly.pdbx_strand_id
1 'polypeptide(L)'
;MLESKSYIATPPGATIKEQLDDYGMTQKEFARRMGLSEKHVSQLINGTVRLTPDVAERLELVLGIPARFWNTLEAIYQEKLIKAKRENELEKEIEIAKKYPYKSIAEWGMVADTTKSEEKVKNLCKYFGVHTLEKVHMFMPIACRRLAETEKSTYATWTLAQYAKHKAGEIEVETFSRNKLVNALPEIRKMTLYRSTAFAKQLEAVLAQCGVALVYLPRLQGSFLHGITFYDDNKNKIVLGVTMRGKYADKFWFSLFHEIAHILEGHIYRGRGVSEEEEKQADVIAANILIPEDKMQQFIGRGDYSIASIAQFAETIGVQQGIVIGRLQNDKQLDYRQFNQYKVKYDSIA
;
A
#
# COMPACT_ATOMS: atom_id res chain seq x y z
N MET A 1 -18.02 25.04 -21.68
CA MET A 1 -16.89 25.75 -21.04
C MET A 1 -16.69 25.14 -19.66
N LEU A 2 -15.44 24.91 -19.25
CA LEU A 2 -15.13 24.49 -17.87
C LEU A 2 -14.20 25.51 -17.25
N GLU A 3 -14.52 25.95 -16.05
CA GLU A 3 -13.75 26.94 -15.32
C GLU A 3 -13.22 26.35 -14.03
N SER A 4 -12.05 26.85 -13.64
CA SER A 4 -11.42 26.66 -12.35
C SER A 4 -10.79 27.99 -11.93
N LYS A 5 -10.18 28.05 -10.75
CA LYS A 5 -9.60 29.28 -10.20
C LYS A 5 -8.60 29.95 -11.15
N SER A 6 -7.80 29.15 -11.86
CA SER A 6 -6.69 29.61 -12.70
C SER A 6 -6.87 29.29 -14.19
N TYR A 7 -7.88 28.50 -14.58
CA TYR A 7 -8.05 28.04 -15.95
C TYR A 7 -9.48 28.19 -16.45
N ILE A 8 -9.63 28.74 -17.66
CA ILE A 8 -10.90 28.77 -18.41
C ILE A 8 -10.70 27.97 -19.69
N ALA A 9 -11.37 26.82 -19.77
CA ALA A 9 -11.35 25.94 -20.93
C ALA A 9 -12.55 26.26 -21.83
N THR A 10 -12.30 27.05 -22.86
CA THR A 10 -13.28 27.41 -23.89
C THR A 10 -13.17 26.44 -25.08
N PRO A 11 -14.25 25.72 -25.44
CA PRO A 11 -14.21 24.80 -26.57
C PRO A 11 -14.13 25.56 -27.91
N PRO A 12 -13.56 24.96 -28.97
CA PRO A 12 -13.57 25.56 -30.32
C PRO A 12 -14.98 25.90 -30.82
N GLY A 13 -15.98 25.17 -30.31
CA GLY A 13 -17.39 25.41 -30.56
C GLY A 13 -17.89 26.81 -30.25
N ALA A 14 -17.25 27.53 -29.31
CA ALA A 14 -17.57 28.93 -29.03
C ALA A 14 -17.20 29.83 -30.22
N THR A 15 -16.00 29.65 -30.78
CA THR A 15 -15.54 30.35 -31.98
C THR A 15 -16.35 29.94 -33.23
N ILE A 16 -16.74 28.67 -33.34
CA ILE A 16 -17.66 28.25 -34.41
C ILE A 16 -18.97 29.04 -34.31
N LYS A 17 -19.55 29.15 -33.11
CA LYS A 17 -20.80 29.88 -32.90
C LYS A 17 -20.68 31.37 -33.30
N GLU A 18 -19.60 32.04 -32.90
CA GLU A 18 -19.32 33.42 -33.30
C GLU A 18 -19.25 33.57 -34.82
N GLN A 19 -18.56 32.66 -35.51
CA GLN A 19 -18.50 32.67 -36.97
C GLN A 19 -19.89 32.46 -37.61
N LEU A 20 -20.72 31.57 -37.06
CA LEU A 20 -22.08 31.38 -37.57
C LEU A 20 -22.93 32.64 -37.43
N ASP A 21 -22.79 33.36 -36.32
CA ASP A 21 -23.47 34.63 -36.08
C ASP A 21 -23.00 35.70 -37.08
N ASP A 22 -21.69 35.81 -37.35
CA ASP A 22 -21.11 36.73 -38.33
C ASP A 22 -21.59 36.44 -39.77
N TYR A 23 -21.70 35.16 -40.15
CA TYR A 23 -22.21 34.74 -41.45
C TYR A 23 -23.75 34.75 -41.54
N GLY A 24 -24.47 35.02 -40.45
CA GLY A 24 -25.93 34.90 -40.38
C GLY A 24 -26.46 33.49 -40.65
N MET A 25 -25.67 32.46 -40.33
CA MET A 25 -25.94 31.06 -40.67
C MET A 25 -26.56 30.30 -39.50
N THR A 26 -27.70 29.65 -39.73
CA THR A 26 -28.30 28.77 -38.70
C THR A 26 -27.49 27.49 -38.51
N GLN A 27 -27.52 26.90 -37.30
CA GLN A 27 -26.84 25.61 -37.05
C GLN A 27 -27.34 24.48 -37.96
N LYS A 28 -28.63 24.51 -38.33
CA LYS A 28 -29.23 23.56 -39.28
C LYS A 28 -28.61 23.67 -40.67
N GLU A 29 -28.51 24.90 -41.16
CA GLU A 29 -27.86 25.16 -42.45
C GLU A 29 -26.38 24.78 -42.42
N PHE A 30 -25.69 25.14 -41.33
CA PHE A 30 -24.29 24.80 -41.15
C PHE A 30 -24.05 23.28 -41.11
N ALA A 31 -24.88 22.53 -40.40
CA ALA A 31 -24.80 21.06 -40.37
C ALA A 31 -24.91 20.45 -41.76
N ARG A 32 -25.84 20.96 -42.59
CA ARG A 32 -25.99 20.54 -43.98
C ARG A 32 -24.74 20.83 -44.81
N ARG A 33 -24.13 22.02 -44.67
CA ARG A 33 -22.88 22.40 -45.37
C ARG A 33 -21.68 21.57 -44.94
N MET A 34 -21.61 21.24 -43.65
CA MET A 34 -20.56 20.39 -43.09
C MET A 34 -20.73 18.91 -43.44
N GLY A 35 -21.87 18.49 -43.98
CA GLY A 35 -22.19 17.07 -44.17
C GLY A 35 -22.24 16.31 -42.84
N LEU A 36 -22.73 16.94 -41.78
CA LEU A 36 -22.85 16.40 -40.42
C LEU A 36 -24.31 16.48 -39.96
N SER A 37 -24.66 15.69 -38.94
CA SER A 37 -25.98 15.81 -38.32
C SER A 37 -26.09 17.08 -37.47
N GLU A 38 -27.29 17.66 -37.38
CA GLU A 38 -27.56 18.80 -36.48
C GLU A 38 -27.17 18.48 -35.03
N LYS A 39 -27.39 17.23 -34.59
CA LYS A 39 -26.96 16.73 -33.28
C LYS A 39 -25.45 16.84 -33.10
N HIS A 40 -24.66 16.41 -34.08
CA HIS A 40 -23.21 16.46 -34.01
C HIS A 40 -22.69 17.91 -33.98
N VAL A 41 -23.26 18.80 -34.82
CA VAL A 41 -22.93 20.23 -34.80
C VAL A 41 -23.26 20.86 -33.45
N SER A 42 -24.44 20.59 -32.90
CA SER A 42 -24.83 21.07 -31.57
C SER A 42 -23.85 20.58 -30.49
N GLN A 43 -23.49 19.30 -30.54
CA GLN A 43 -22.52 18.72 -29.61
C GLN A 43 -21.12 19.34 -29.73
N LEU A 44 -20.68 19.66 -30.95
CA LEU A 44 -19.40 20.30 -31.25
C LEU A 44 -19.38 21.74 -30.73
N ILE A 45 -20.43 22.51 -31.00
CA ILE A 45 -20.60 23.90 -30.52
C ILE A 45 -20.56 23.94 -28.99
N ASN A 46 -21.21 22.97 -28.34
CA ASN A 46 -21.24 22.88 -26.87
C ASN A 46 -19.95 22.29 -26.27
N GLY A 47 -18.98 21.83 -27.07
CA GLY A 47 -17.73 21.23 -26.60
C GLY A 47 -17.90 19.84 -25.97
N THR A 48 -19.00 19.15 -26.28
CA THR A 48 -19.29 17.80 -25.76
C THR A 48 -18.65 16.69 -26.59
N VAL A 49 -18.35 16.96 -27.86
CA VAL A 49 -17.54 16.10 -28.74
C VAL A 49 -16.26 16.82 -29.12
N ARG A 50 -15.19 16.06 -29.36
CA ARG A 50 -13.92 16.62 -29.84
C ARG A 50 -14.04 17.05 -31.29
N LEU A 51 -13.40 18.16 -31.62
CA LEU A 51 -13.14 18.56 -32.99
C LEU A 51 -12.03 17.65 -33.55
N THR A 52 -12.35 16.84 -34.56
CA THR A 52 -11.37 15.97 -35.22
C THR A 52 -10.70 16.67 -36.41
N PRO A 53 -9.53 16.19 -36.89
CA PRO A 53 -8.90 16.75 -38.08
C PRO A 53 -9.81 16.78 -39.31
N ASP A 54 -10.63 15.75 -39.53
CA ASP A 54 -11.64 15.72 -40.61
C ASP A 54 -12.66 16.86 -40.48
N VAL A 55 -13.16 17.11 -39.26
CA VAL A 55 -14.07 18.23 -39.00
C VAL A 55 -13.36 19.56 -39.21
N ALA A 56 -12.07 19.67 -38.86
CA ALA A 56 -11.25 20.86 -39.10
C ALA A 56 -11.12 21.20 -40.59
N GLU A 57 -10.87 20.20 -41.44
CA GLU A 57 -10.81 20.37 -42.90
C GLU A 57 -12.16 20.85 -43.47
N ARG A 58 -13.27 20.27 -42.99
CA ARG A 58 -14.62 20.73 -43.39
C ARG A 58 -14.88 22.17 -42.94
N LEU A 59 -14.43 22.55 -41.74
CA LEU A 59 -14.56 23.92 -41.23
C LEU A 59 -13.78 24.91 -42.08
N GLU A 60 -12.59 24.53 -42.58
CA GLU A 60 -11.82 25.36 -43.50
C GLU A 60 -12.58 25.60 -44.81
N LEU A 61 -13.15 24.54 -45.39
CA LEU A 61 -13.93 24.65 -46.62
C LEU A 61 -15.22 25.49 -46.44
N VAL A 62 -15.87 25.42 -45.28
CA VAL A 62 -17.16 26.08 -45.05
C VAL A 62 -17.01 27.52 -44.53
N LEU A 63 -16.03 27.78 -43.66
CA LEU A 63 -15.86 29.08 -42.97
C LEU A 63 -14.63 29.87 -43.47
N GLY A 64 -13.77 29.27 -44.30
CA GLY A 64 -12.57 29.89 -44.85
C GLY A 64 -11.42 30.04 -43.84
N ILE A 65 -11.54 29.47 -42.64
CA ILE A 65 -10.52 29.54 -41.59
C ILE A 65 -9.67 28.26 -41.63
N PRO A 66 -8.34 28.35 -41.75
CA PRO A 66 -7.48 27.18 -41.92
C PRO A 66 -7.70 26.07 -40.87
N ALA A 67 -7.72 24.80 -41.28
CA ALA A 67 -7.91 23.62 -40.44
C ALA A 67 -6.89 23.57 -39.29
N ARG A 68 -5.66 24.03 -39.55
CA ARG A 68 -4.61 24.18 -38.52
C ARG A 68 -5.03 25.05 -37.33
N PHE A 69 -5.84 26.09 -37.57
CA PHE A 69 -6.33 26.98 -36.52
C PHE A 69 -7.29 26.22 -35.60
N TRP A 70 -8.26 25.51 -36.18
CA TRP A 70 -9.23 24.70 -35.43
C TRP A 70 -8.57 23.57 -34.63
N ASN A 71 -7.63 22.86 -35.24
CA ASN A 71 -6.86 21.82 -34.56
C ASN A 71 -6.05 22.41 -33.38
N THR A 72 -5.48 23.60 -33.54
CA THR A 72 -4.75 24.29 -32.47
C THR A 72 -5.69 24.71 -31.34
N LEU A 73 -6.88 25.25 -31.65
CA LEU A 73 -7.89 25.58 -30.65
C LEU A 73 -8.34 24.36 -29.86
N GLU A 74 -8.57 23.21 -30.53
CA GLU A 74 -8.93 21.97 -29.85
C GLU A 74 -7.81 21.50 -28.93
N ALA A 75 -6.55 21.54 -29.37
CA ALA A 75 -5.41 21.17 -28.54
C ALA A 75 -5.32 22.05 -27.27
N ILE A 76 -5.42 23.37 -27.43
CA ILE A 76 -5.42 24.34 -26.31
C ILE A 76 -6.61 24.07 -25.37
N TYR A 77 -7.80 23.84 -25.93
CA TYR A 77 -8.99 23.54 -25.15
C TYR A 77 -8.81 22.28 -24.31
N GLN A 78 -8.36 21.18 -24.91
CA GLN A 78 -8.15 19.91 -24.21
C GLN A 78 -7.10 20.03 -23.11
N GLU A 79 -6.00 20.77 -23.36
CA GLU A 79 -4.98 21.04 -22.34
C GLU A 79 -5.59 21.81 -21.15
N LYS A 80 -6.29 22.91 -21.41
CA LYS A 80 -6.93 23.72 -20.36
C LYS A 80 -8.02 22.94 -19.63
N LEU A 81 -8.77 22.10 -20.34
CA LEU A 81 -9.82 21.26 -19.76
C LEU A 81 -9.24 20.29 -18.72
N ILE A 82 -8.11 19.66 -19.03
CA ILE A 82 -7.41 18.76 -18.10
C ILE A 82 -6.91 19.54 -16.88
N LYS A 83 -6.31 20.72 -17.08
CA LYS A 83 -5.81 21.57 -15.99
C LYS A 83 -6.94 22.06 -15.08
N ALA A 84 -8.05 22.51 -15.66
CA ALA A 84 -9.23 22.96 -14.92
C ALA A 84 -9.87 21.83 -14.10
N LYS A 85 -10.06 20.65 -14.70
CA LYS A 85 -10.56 19.47 -13.97
C LYS A 85 -9.66 19.12 -12.80
N ARG A 86 -8.35 19.09 -13.03
CA ARG A 86 -7.37 18.77 -11.99
C ARG A 86 -7.35 19.79 -10.86
N GLU A 87 -7.45 21.09 -11.16
CA GLU A 87 -7.53 22.14 -10.14
C GLU A 87 -8.84 22.04 -9.34
N ASN A 88 -9.96 21.72 -9.98
CA ASN A 88 -11.25 21.54 -9.31
C ASN A 88 -11.28 20.28 -8.40
N GLU A 89 -10.52 19.24 -8.73
CA GLU A 89 -10.39 18.02 -7.90
C GLU A 89 -9.27 18.13 -6.84
N LEU A 90 -8.39 19.13 -6.97
CA LEU A 90 -7.17 19.26 -6.16
C LEU A 90 -7.48 19.42 -4.68
N GLU A 91 -8.50 20.20 -4.31
CA GLU A 91 -8.86 20.40 -2.90
C GLU A 91 -9.25 19.07 -2.22
N LYS A 92 -10.05 18.25 -2.89
CA LYS A 92 -10.42 16.90 -2.41
C LYS A 92 -9.18 16.02 -2.24
N GLU A 93 -8.28 16.03 -3.22
CA GLU A 93 -7.05 15.26 -3.18
C GLU A 93 -6.08 15.74 -2.10
N ILE A 94 -6.04 17.06 -1.83
CA ILE A 94 -5.29 17.64 -0.70
C ILE A 94 -5.83 17.14 0.63
N GLU A 95 -7.15 17.08 0.81
CA GLU A 95 -7.75 16.54 2.04
C GLU A 95 -7.42 15.06 2.23
N ILE A 96 -7.40 14.27 1.16
CA ILE A 96 -6.97 12.87 1.22
C ILE A 96 -5.47 12.79 1.56
N ALA A 97 -4.62 13.62 0.94
CA ALA A 97 -3.18 13.64 1.18
C ALA A 97 -2.82 13.94 2.64
N LYS A 98 -3.60 14.79 3.33
CA LYS A 98 -3.41 15.11 4.75
C LYS A 98 -3.56 13.89 5.67
N LYS A 99 -4.31 12.87 5.25
CA LYS A 99 -4.54 11.65 6.03
C LYS A 99 -3.34 10.70 6.01
N TYR A 100 -2.47 10.82 5.01
CA TYR A 100 -1.26 10.02 4.92
C TYR A 100 -0.12 10.61 5.77
N PRO A 101 0.75 9.75 6.34
CA PRO A 101 1.90 10.19 7.13
C PRO A 101 3.06 10.69 6.25
N TYR A 102 2.82 11.75 5.47
CA TYR A 102 3.73 12.24 4.44
C TYR A 102 5.17 12.44 4.94
N LYS A 103 5.32 13.06 6.12
CA LYS A 103 6.63 13.34 6.71
C LYS A 103 7.44 12.05 6.91
N SER A 104 6.81 11.00 7.41
CA SER A 104 7.48 9.70 7.59
C SER A 104 7.88 9.08 6.25
N ILE A 105 7.01 9.16 5.24
CA ILE A 105 7.32 8.65 3.88
C ILE A 105 8.53 9.39 3.29
N ALA A 106 8.63 10.70 3.50
CA ALA A 106 9.77 11.52 3.07
C ALA A 106 11.05 11.19 3.87
N GLU A 107 10.96 11.01 5.20
CA GLU A 107 12.07 10.58 6.05
C GLU A 107 12.64 9.21 5.65
N TRP A 108 11.80 8.32 5.09
CA TRP A 108 12.23 7.02 4.55
C TRP A 108 12.85 7.12 3.16
N GLY A 109 12.95 8.33 2.59
CA GLY A 109 13.49 8.57 1.24
C GLY A 109 12.58 8.13 0.10
N MET A 110 11.31 7.82 0.38
CA MET A 110 10.38 7.30 -0.64
C MET A 110 9.72 8.40 -1.47
N VAL A 111 9.70 9.64 -0.96
CA VAL A 111 9.21 10.83 -1.65
C VAL A 111 10.09 12.04 -1.31
N ALA A 112 10.05 13.07 -2.15
CA ALA A 112 10.73 14.33 -1.87
C ALA A 112 10.09 15.06 -0.68
N ASP A 113 10.89 15.66 0.20
CA ASP A 113 10.39 16.50 1.28
C ASP A 113 9.82 17.81 0.72
N THR A 114 8.64 18.21 1.22
CA THR A 114 7.96 19.45 0.81
C THR A 114 6.86 19.81 1.79
N THR A 115 6.61 21.12 1.92
CA THR A 115 5.49 21.67 2.68
C THR A 115 4.28 21.98 1.82
N LYS A 116 4.42 22.06 0.49
CA LYS A 116 3.34 22.46 -0.43
C LYS A 116 2.36 21.31 -0.66
N SER A 117 1.07 21.55 -0.36
CA SER A 117 0.01 20.52 -0.44
C SER A 117 -0.11 19.88 -1.82
N GLU A 118 0.00 20.66 -2.89
CA GLU A 118 -0.10 20.14 -4.27
C GLU A 118 1.07 19.21 -4.65
N GLU A 119 2.27 19.55 -4.18
CA GLU A 119 3.45 18.70 -4.39
C GLU A 119 3.31 17.41 -3.59
N LYS A 120 2.76 17.46 -2.37
CA LYS A 120 2.45 16.26 -1.59
C LYS A 120 1.50 15.31 -2.31
N VAL A 121 0.41 15.83 -2.88
CA VAL A 121 -0.53 15.02 -3.70
C VAL A 121 0.21 14.34 -4.84
N LYS A 122 0.99 15.10 -5.63
CA LYS A 122 1.75 14.57 -6.77
C LYS A 122 2.73 13.48 -6.33
N ASN A 123 3.45 13.70 -5.23
CA ASN A 123 4.44 12.77 -4.71
C ASN A 123 3.79 11.50 -4.16
N LEU A 124 2.65 11.60 -3.47
CA LEU A 124 1.89 10.44 -3.01
C LEU A 124 1.31 9.64 -4.19
N CYS A 125 0.76 10.30 -5.22
CA CYS A 125 0.28 9.62 -6.41
C CYS A 125 1.41 8.81 -7.08
N LYS A 126 2.61 9.37 -7.18
CA LYS A 126 3.80 8.64 -7.68
C LYS A 126 4.18 7.47 -6.77
N TYR A 127 4.21 7.69 -5.46
CA TYR A 127 4.55 6.67 -4.48
C TYR A 127 3.60 5.46 -4.54
N PHE A 128 2.30 5.70 -4.67
CA PHE A 128 1.29 4.65 -4.80
C PHE A 128 1.12 4.13 -6.24
N GLY A 129 1.66 4.82 -7.24
CA GLY A 129 1.49 4.48 -8.65
C GLY A 129 0.05 4.68 -9.17
N VAL A 130 -0.66 5.69 -8.66
CA VAL A 130 -2.06 5.97 -8.99
C VAL A 130 -2.26 7.34 -9.63
N HIS A 131 -3.33 7.50 -10.40
CA HIS A 131 -3.69 8.82 -10.96
C HIS A 131 -4.27 9.76 -9.88
N THR A 132 -5.09 9.23 -8.96
CA THR A 132 -5.71 9.95 -7.84
C THR A 132 -5.60 9.14 -6.55
N LEU A 133 -5.44 9.82 -5.41
CA LEU A 133 -5.32 9.21 -4.09
C LEU A 133 -6.60 8.53 -3.63
N GLU A 134 -7.76 8.98 -4.11
CA GLU A 134 -9.04 8.29 -3.89
C GLU A 134 -9.00 6.82 -4.31
N LYS A 135 -8.21 6.48 -5.33
CA LYS A 135 -8.15 5.13 -5.90
C LYS A 135 -7.15 4.20 -5.21
N VAL A 136 -6.33 4.66 -4.26
CA VAL A 136 -5.28 3.85 -3.61
C VAL A 136 -5.84 2.54 -3.04
N HIS A 137 -7.00 2.60 -2.38
CA HIS A 137 -7.65 1.44 -1.76
C HIS A 137 -7.95 0.28 -2.74
N MET A 138 -8.09 0.57 -4.04
CA MET A 138 -8.37 -0.44 -5.06
C MET A 138 -7.14 -1.31 -5.37
N PHE A 139 -5.95 -0.77 -5.14
CA PHE A 139 -4.67 -1.41 -5.47
C PHE A 139 -3.96 -1.99 -4.25
N MET A 140 -4.56 -1.85 -3.06
CA MET A 140 -4.01 -2.42 -1.83
C MET A 140 -4.39 -3.89 -1.67
N PRO A 141 -3.46 -4.73 -1.18
CA PRO A 141 -3.76 -6.13 -0.91
C PRO A 141 -4.97 -6.27 -0.01
N ILE A 142 -5.74 -7.33 -0.23
CA ILE A 142 -7.03 -7.53 0.43
C ILE A 142 -6.87 -7.63 1.95
N ALA A 143 -5.82 -8.33 2.40
CA ALA A 143 -5.45 -8.42 3.81
C ALA A 143 -5.31 -7.01 4.43
N CYS A 144 -4.61 -6.10 3.75
CA CYS A 144 -4.39 -4.73 4.21
C CYS A 144 -5.66 -3.87 4.30
N ARG A 145 -6.76 -4.26 3.65
CA ARG A 145 -8.03 -3.51 3.70
C ARG A 145 -8.87 -3.79 4.94
N ARG A 146 -8.65 -4.92 5.63
CA ARG A 146 -9.42 -5.33 6.82
C ARG A 146 -8.67 -5.24 8.14
N LEU A 147 -7.35 -5.12 8.10
CA LEU A 147 -6.50 -5.00 9.29
C LEU A 147 -6.67 -3.67 10.06
N ALA A 148 -7.33 -2.67 9.48
CA ALA A 148 -7.42 -1.35 10.07
C ALA A 148 -8.79 -1.09 10.73
N GLU A 149 -8.77 -0.80 12.04
CA GLU A 149 -9.97 -0.50 12.82
C GLU A 149 -10.40 0.98 12.70
N THR A 150 -9.45 1.87 12.44
CA THR A 150 -9.68 3.31 12.31
C THR A 150 -9.23 3.83 10.94
N GLU A 151 -9.72 5.01 10.57
CA GLU A 151 -9.29 5.70 9.36
C GLU A 151 -7.77 5.96 9.38
N LYS A 152 -7.24 6.47 10.49
CA LYS A 152 -5.80 6.75 10.63
C LYS A 152 -4.95 5.49 10.47
N SER A 153 -5.36 4.36 11.09
CA SER A 153 -4.67 3.07 10.90
C SER A 153 -4.77 2.54 9.48
N THR A 154 -5.84 2.87 8.75
CA THR A 154 -6.03 2.45 7.35
C THR A 154 -4.97 3.10 6.46
N TYR A 155 -4.83 4.42 6.52
CA TYR A 155 -3.82 5.16 5.75
C TYR A 155 -2.39 4.73 6.15
N ALA A 156 -2.14 4.49 7.43
CA ALA A 156 -0.87 3.94 7.91
C ALA A 156 -0.56 2.55 7.33
N THR A 157 -1.55 1.66 7.30
CA THR A 157 -1.43 0.30 6.76
C THR A 157 -1.15 0.34 5.26
N TRP A 158 -1.87 1.15 4.50
CA TRP A 158 -1.64 1.30 3.05
C TRP A 158 -0.27 1.86 2.74
N THR A 159 0.19 2.86 3.51
CA THR A 159 1.56 3.36 3.41
C THR A 159 2.59 2.25 3.65
N LEU A 160 2.45 1.45 4.71
CA LEU A 160 3.41 0.37 4.99
C LEU A 160 3.33 -0.77 3.95
N ALA A 161 2.13 -1.09 3.45
CA ALA A 161 1.94 -2.08 2.39
C ALA A 161 2.67 -1.65 1.11
N GLN A 162 2.52 -0.39 0.71
CA GLN A 162 3.20 0.15 -0.46
C GLN A 162 4.72 0.22 -0.25
N TYR A 163 5.19 0.58 0.95
CA TYR A 163 6.61 0.52 1.30
C TYR A 163 7.15 -0.91 1.13
N ALA A 164 6.45 -1.90 1.71
CA ALA A 164 6.81 -3.31 1.63
C ALA A 164 6.87 -3.78 0.17
N LYS A 165 5.88 -3.39 -0.65
CA LYS A 165 5.82 -3.72 -2.08
C LYS A 165 7.02 -3.17 -2.85
N HIS A 166 7.37 -1.89 -2.66
CA HIS A 166 8.54 -1.29 -3.30
C HIS A 166 9.82 -2.02 -2.91
N LYS A 167 10.03 -2.27 -1.62
CA LYS A 167 11.25 -2.93 -1.13
C LYS A 167 11.36 -4.40 -1.53
N ALA A 168 10.25 -5.13 -1.52
CA ALA A 168 10.22 -6.50 -2.03
C ALA A 168 10.48 -6.58 -3.54
N GLY A 169 10.26 -5.49 -4.28
CA GLY A 169 10.63 -5.37 -5.69
C GLY A 169 12.13 -5.48 -5.95
N GLU A 170 12.97 -5.13 -4.97
CA GLU A 170 14.43 -5.17 -5.02
C GLU A 170 15.01 -6.54 -4.57
N ILE A 171 14.17 -7.42 -4.00
CA ILE A 171 14.59 -8.70 -3.40
C ILE A 171 14.30 -9.86 -4.34
N GLU A 172 15.32 -10.56 -4.79
CA GLU A 172 15.17 -11.80 -5.57
C GLU A 172 14.82 -12.98 -4.65
N VAL A 173 13.83 -13.79 -5.08
CA VAL A 173 13.36 -14.96 -4.33
C VAL A 173 13.07 -16.11 -5.29
N GLU A 174 13.09 -17.33 -4.77
CA GLU A 174 12.68 -18.51 -5.53
C GLU A 174 11.15 -18.58 -5.71
N THR A 175 10.67 -19.56 -6.48
CA THR A 175 9.23 -19.86 -6.52
C THR A 175 8.76 -20.36 -5.15
N PHE A 176 7.63 -19.85 -4.69
CA PHE A 176 7.09 -20.19 -3.38
C PHE A 176 6.89 -21.71 -3.21
N SER A 177 7.41 -22.24 -2.10
CA SER A 177 7.22 -23.63 -1.70
C SER A 177 6.84 -23.74 -0.23
N ARG A 178 5.58 -24.11 0.03
CA ARG A 178 5.07 -24.36 1.38
C ARG A 178 5.92 -25.40 2.11
N ASN A 179 6.35 -26.47 1.42
CA ASN A 179 7.16 -27.52 2.02
C ASN A 179 8.55 -27.00 2.43
N LYS A 180 9.21 -26.18 1.59
CA LYS A 180 10.48 -25.53 1.97
C LYS A 180 10.29 -24.64 3.20
N LEU A 181 9.22 -23.83 3.23
CA LEU A 181 8.93 -22.95 4.35
C LEU A 181 8.72 -23.72 5.66
N VAL A 182 7.91 -24.78 5.64
CA VAL A 182 7.69 -25.66 6.81
C VAL A 182 9.00 -26.28 7.29
N ASN A 183 9.83 -26.77 6.38
CA ASN A 183 11.12 -27.37 6.71
C ASN A 183 12.14 -26.37 7.25
N ALA A 184 12.01 -25.08 6.91
CA ALA A 184 12.86 -24.00 7.39
C ALA A 184 12.48 -23.50 8.80
N LEU A 185 11.25 -23.74 9.28
CA LEU A 185 10.78 -23.23 10.58
C LEU A 185 11.70 -23.60 11.75
N PRO A 186 12.22 -24.84 11.88
CA PRO A 186 13.13 -25.19 12.97
C PRO A 186 14.45 -24.38 12.94
N GLU A 187 14.96 -24.06 11.75
CA GLU A 187 16.15 -23.23 11.60
C GLU A 187 15.87 -21.78 11.99
N ILE A 188 14.78 -21.20 11.47
CA ILE A 188 14.33 -19.84 11.81
C ILE A 188 14.08 -19.73 13.32
N ARG A 189 13.48 -20.74 13.94
CA ARG A 189 13.23 -20.79 15.38
C ARG A 189 14.51 -20.77 16.20
N LYS A 190 15.59 -21.44 15.76
CA LYS A 190 16.90 -21.38 16.44
C LYS A 190 17.50 -19.97 16.40
N MET A 191 17.16 -19.15 15.41
CA MET A 191 17.62 -17.76 15.33
C MET A 191 17.09 -16.90 16.48
N THR A 192 16.07 -17.35 17.21
CA THR A 192 15.59 -16.68 18.43
C THR A 192 16.67 -16.55 19.50
N LEU A 193 17.68 -17.43 19.51
CA LEU A 193 18.79 -17.43 20.46
C LEU A 193 19.74 -16.24 20.28
N TYR A 194 19.71 -15.57 19.12
CA TYR A 194 20.54 -14.40 18.87
C TYR A 194 20.10 -13.23 19.75
N ARG A 195 21.07 -12.63 20.44
CA ARG A 195 20.86 -11.44 21.27
C ARG A 195 20.95 -10.12 20.49
N SER A 196 21.39 -10.17 19.24
CA SER A 196 21.49 -9.04 18.31
C SER A 196 20.81 -9.36 16.98
N THR A 197 20.79 -8.40 16.07
CA THR A 197 20.24 -8.53 14.71
C THR A 197 21.13 -9.33 13.74
N ALA A 198 22.17 -10.01 14.22
CA ALA A 198 23.08 -10.79 13.38
C ALA A 198 22.40 -11.94 12.61
N PHE A 199 21.20 -12.37 13.03
CA PHE A 199 20.39 -13.34 12.30
C PHE A 199 19.78 -12.80 11.00
N ALA A 200 19.70 -11.47 10.82
CA ALA A 200 18.87 -10.85 9.78
C ALA A 200 19.20 -11.35 8.37
N LYS A 201 20.49 -11.38 8.00
CA LYS A 201 20.93 -11.84 6.67
C LYS A 201 20.63 -13.31 6.43
N GLN A 202 20.76 -14.14 7.45
CA GLN A 202 20.41 -15.55 7.37
C GLN A 202 18.90 -15.73 7.22
N LEU A 203 18.10 -14.97 7.98
CA LEU A 203 16.65 -15.01 7.91
C LEU A 203 16.14 -14.57 6.52
N GLU A 204 16.69 -13.48 5.98
CA GLU A 204 16.42 -13.01 4.61
C GLU A 204 16.69 -14.13 3.60
N ALA A 205 17.86 -14.78 3.67
CA ALA A 205 18.26 -15.83 2.73
C ALA A 205 17.35 -17.07 2.81
N VAL A 206 17.05 -17.54 4.02
CA VAL A 206 16.19 -18.72 4.24
C VAL A 206 14.78 -18.47 3.71
N LEU A 207 14.20 -17.29 3.98
CA LEU A 207 12.87 -16.94 3.48
C LEU A 207 12.86 -16.74 1.96
N ALA A 208 13.92 -16.15 1.39
CA ALA A 208 14.05 -15.97 -0.06
C ALA A 208 14.09 -17.32 -0.80
N GLN A 209 14.78 -18.33 -0.28
CA GLN A 209 14.79 -19.70 -0.81
C GLN A 209 13.42 -20.39 -0.72
N CYS A 210 12.56 -19.92 0.19
CA CYS A 210 11.17 -20.39 0.31
C CYS A 210 10.20 -19.63 -0.60
N GLY A 211 10.66 -18.59 -1.31
CA GLY A 211 9.86 -17.69 -2.14
C GLY A 211 9.14 -16.58 -1.37
N VAL A 212 9.68 -16.19 -0.22
CA VAL A 212 9.14 -15.13 0.65
C VAL A 212 10.15 -13.98 0.74
N ALA A 213 9.77 -12.79 0.28
CA ALA A 213 10.56 -11.58 0.40
C ALA A 213 10.32 -10.92 1.76
N LEU A 214 11.33 -11.01 2.64
CA LEU A 214 11.30 -10.36 3.95
C LEU A 214 11.61 -8.87 3.82
N VAL A 215 10.74 -8.01 4.35
CA VAL A 215 10.95 -6.57 4.43
C VAL A 215 10.86 -6.09 5.88
N TYR A 216 11.88 -5.37 6.33
CA TYR A 216 11.83 -4.72 7.63
C TYR A 216 11.10 -3.37 7.53
N LEU A 217 9.93 -3.30 8.16
CA LEU A 217 9.06 -2.13 8.09
C LEU A 217 9.57 -1.00 8.99
N PRO A 218 9.58 0.25 8.50
CA PRO A 218 9.91 1.40 9.32
C PRO A 218 8.84 1.61 10.39
N ARG A 219 9.23 2.24 11.49
CA ARG A 219 8.27 2.61 12.54
C ARG A 219 7.38 3.74 12.05
N LEU A 220 6.08 3.54 12.19
CA LEU A 220 5.09 4.57 11.93
C LEU A 220 4.24 4.82 13.18
N GLN A 221 4.21 6.06 13.66
CA GLN A 221 3.43 6.41 14.86
C GLN A 221 1.93 6.25 14.60
N GLY A 222 1.23 5.60 15.54
CA GLY A 222 -0.21 5.33 15.41
C GLY A 222 -0.55 4.13 14.51
N SER A 223 0.46 3.40 14.02
CA SER A 223 0.25 2.08 13.44
C SER A 223 0.32 1.03 14.55
N PHE A 224 -0.76 0.27 14.74
CA PHE A 224 -0.76 -0.94 15.57
C PHE A 224 -0.16 -2.14 14.84
N LEU A 225 0.15 -1.98 13.56
CA LEU A 225 0.54 -3.06 12.68
C LEU A 225 1.88 -3.64 13.12
N HIS A 226 1.88 -4.94 13.42
CA HIS A 226 3.05 -5.66 13.90
C HIS A 226 3.79 -6.37 12.78
N GLY A 227 3.05 -6.83 11.77
CA GLY A 227 3.53 -7.30 10.48
C GLY A 227 2.45 -7.12 9.41
N ILE A 228 2.85 -7.33 8.16
CA ILE A 228 1.98 -7.34 6.99
C ILE A 228 2.42 -8.48 6.09
N THR A 229 1.47 -9.26 5.58
CA THR A 229 1.80 -10.28 4.59
C THR A 229 0.78 -10.29 3.47
N PHE A 230 1.27 -10.34 2.24
CA PHE A 230 0.44 -10.44 1.05
C PHE A 230 1.21 -11.08 -0.10
N TYR A 231 0.46 -11.58 -1.07
CA TYR A 231 1.02 -12.02 -2.34
C TYR A 231 1.04 -10.85 -3.35
N ASP A 232 2.17 -10.63 -4.03
CA ASP A 232 2.28 -9.64 -5.10
C ASP A 232 2.14 -10.31 -6.47
N ASP A 233 0.93 -10.26 -7.03
CA ASP A 233 0.58 -10.87 -8.31
C ASP A 233 1.51 -10.44 -9.46
N ASN A 234 1.95 -9.16 -9.45
CA ASN A 234 2.78 -8.61 -10.52
C ASN A 234 4.20 -9.19 -10.56
N LYS A 235 4.68 -9.67 -9.41
CA LYS A 235 6.06 -10.14 -9.22
C LYS A 235 6.11 -11.63 -8.86
N ASN A 236 4.96 -12.30 -8.76
CA ASN A 236 4.80 -13.70 -8.41
C ASN A 236 5.63 -14.10 -7.17
N LYS A 237 5.52 -13.30 -6.10
CA LYS A 237 6.22 -13.55 -4.83
C LYS A 237 5.37 -13.17 -3.62
N ILE A 238 5.64 -13.82 -2.49
CA ILE A 238 5.04 -13.45 -1.20
C ILE A 238 5.89 -12.36 -0.57
N VAL A 239 5.25 -11.31 -0.08
CA VAL A 239 5.87 -10.24 0.69
C VAL A 239 5.51 -10.44 2.16
N LEU A 240 6.51 -10.51 3.03
CA LEU A 240 6.36 -10.55 4.47
C LEU A 240 7.08 -9.33 5.05
N GLY A 241 6.31 -8.37 5.56
CA GLY A 241 6.81 -7.18 6.22
C GLY A 241 6.68 -7.29 7.74
N VAL A 242 7.74 -7.04 8.50
CA VAL A 242 7.70 -7.04 9.98
C VAL A 242 8.38 -5.82 10.58
N THR A 243 7.84 -5.35 11.71
CA THR A 243 8.41 -4.21 12.44
C THR A 243 9.44 -4.67 13.48
N MET A 244 10.64 -4.09 13.47
CA MET A 244 11.69 -4.41 14.47
C MET A 244 11.88 -3.35 15.55
N ARG A 245 11.63 -2.08 15.23
CA ARG A 245 12.12 -0.97 16.04
C ARG A 245 11.51 -0.94 17.44
N GLY A 246 12.35 -1.05 18.47
CA GLY A 246 12.01 -0.91 19.89
C GLY A 246 11.12 -2.02 20.45
N LYS A 247 11.04 -3.16 19.75
CA LYS A 247 10.37 -4.35 20.23
C LYS A 247 11.37 -5.25 20.95
N TYR A 248 10.90 -5.84 22.04
CA TYR A 248 11.57 -6.97 22.63
C TYR A 248 11.56 -8.14 21.63
N ALA A 249 12.58 -9.00 21.69
CA ALA A 249 12.77 -10.11 20.77
C ALA A 249 11.53 -11.02 20.69
N ASP A 250 10.86 -11.29 21.81
CA ASP A 250 9.61 -12.05 21.87
C ASP A 250 8.53 -11.49 20.95
N LYS A 251 8.34 -10.17 20.96
CA LYS A 251 7.33 -9.52 20.11
C LYS A 251 7.69 -9.57 18.63
N PHE A 252 8.96 -9.40 18.30
CA PHE A 252 9.43 -9.51 16.92
C PHE A 252 9.20 -10.93 16.38
N TRP A 253 9.69 -11.95 17.10
CA TRP A 253 9.59 -13.34 16.67
C TRP A 253 8.14 -13.81 16.61
N PHE A 254 7.31 -13.43 17.58
CA PHE A 254 5.87 -13.74 17.52
C PHE A 254 5.23 -13.12 16.28
N SER A 255 5.49 -11.83 15.99
CA SER A 255 4.97 -11.16 14.79
C SER A 255 5.40 -11.88 13.51
N LEU A 256 6.68 -12.26 13.41
CA LEU A 256 7.22 -12.99 12.26
C LEU A 256 6.51 -14.34 12.06
N PHE A 257 6.37 -15.14 13.11
CA PHE A 257 5.74 -16.45 13.01
C PHE A 257 4.23 -16.37 12.79
N HIS A 258 3.57 -15.32 13.28
CA HIS A 258 2.17 -15.01 12.99
C HIS A 258 1.97 -14.72 11.50
N GLU A 259 2.81 -13.86 10.91
CA GLU A 259 2.80 -13.61 9.47
C GLU A 259 3.07 -14.89 8.65
N ILE A 260 4.03 -15.73 9.09
CA ILE A 260 4.29 -17.03 8.47
C ILE A 260 3.07 -17.95 8.57
N ALA A 261 2.32 -17.93 9.66
CA ALA A 261 1.10 -18.73 9.80
C ALA A 261 0.05 -18.34 8.75
N HIS A 262 -0.13 -17.04 8.45
CA HIS A 262 -1.01 -16.60 7.35
C HIS A 262 -0.56 -17.12 5.99
N ILE A 263 0.74 -17.25 5.75
CA ILE A 263 1.29 -17.86 4.52
C ILE A 263 0.93 -19.36 4.48
N LEU A 264 1.19 -20.08 5.56
CA LEU A 264 1.00 -21.53 5.63
C LEU A 264 -0.46 -21.96 5.49
N GLU A 265 -1.39 -21.17 6.04
CA GLU A 265 -2.83 -21.42 5.98
C GLU A 265 -3.49 -20.81 4.71
N GLY A 266 -2.70 -20.12 3.89
CA GLY A 266 -3.18 -19.52 2.64
C GLY A 266 -4.14 -18.36 2.83
N HIS A 267 -4.15 -17.71 4.01
CA HIS A 267 -4.98 -16.54 4.30
C HIS A 267 -4.69 -15.39 3.32
N ILE A 268 -3.44 -15.27 2.86
CA ILE A 268 -2.98 -14.21 1.96
C ILE A 268 -3.61 -14.25 0.56
N TYR A 269 -4.19 -15.38 0.15
CA TYR A 269 -4.81 -15.57 -1.16
C TYR A 269 -6.34 -15.35 -1.12
N ARG A 270 -6.92 -15.10 0.06
CA ARG A 270 -8.38 -15.05 0.20
C ARG A 270 -8.93 -13.67 -0.17
N GLY A 271 -9.96 -13.69 -1.02
CA GLY A 271 -10.63 -12.49 -1.55
C GLY A 271 -11.38 -11.63 -0.52
N ARG A 272 -11.56 -12.15 0.71
CA ARG A 272 -12.41 -11.54 1.75
C ARG A 272 -11.62 -10.98 2.93
N GLY A 273 -10.29 -10.96 2.90
CA GLY A 273 -9.47 -10.57 4.06
C GLY A 273 -9.59 -11.58 5.21
N VAL A 274 -8.83 -11.36 6.29
CA VAL A 274 -8.72 -12.31 7.41
C VAL A 274 -9.86 -12.09 8.42
N SER A 275 -10.47 -13.18 8.88
CA SER A 275 -11.50 -13.24 9.94
C SER A 275 -10.88 -13.36 11.33
N GLU A 276 -11.66 -13.07 12.38
CA GLU A 276 -11.18 -13.21 13.77
C GLU A 276 -10.78 -14.65 14.11
N GLU A 277 -11.44 -15.65 13.53
CA GLU A 277 -11.08 -17.05 13.69
C GLU A 277 -9.72 -17.37 13.06
N GLU A 278 -9.45 -16.83 11.87
CA GLU A 278 -8.18 -17.01 11.16
C GLU A 278 -7.02 -16.28 11.87
N GLU A 279 -7.27 -15.11 12.45
CA GLU A 279 -6.30 -14.39 13.32
C GLU A 279 -5.95 -15.23 14.56
N LYS A 280 -6.97 -15.77 15.26
CA LYS A 280 -6.75 -16.67 16.41
C LYS A 280 -5.99 -17.93 16.01
N GLN A 281 -6.30 -18.48 14.84
CA GLN A 281 -5.59 -19.64 14.32
C GLN A 281 -4.11 -19.31 14.06
N ALA A 282 -3.81 -18.16 13.46
CA ALA A 282 -2.45 -17.70 13.22
C ALA A 282 -1.68 -17.50 14.54
N ASP A 283 -2.32 -16.92 15.56
CA ASP A 283 -1.75 -16.78 16.91
C ASP A 283 -1.38 -18.11 17.55
N VAL A 284 -2.27 -19.11 17.47
CA VAL A 284 -2.00 -20.47 17.98
C VAL A 284 -0.84 -21.12 17.24
N ILE A 285 -0.81 -21.02 15.91
CA ILE A 285 0.29 -21.58 15.10
C ILE A 285 1.62 -20.90 15.46
N ALA A 286 1.65 -19.57 15.53
CA ALA A 286 2.85 -18.81 15.88
C ALA A 286 3.38 -19.18 17.27
N ALA A 287 2.48 -19.26 18.25
CA ALA A 287 2.80 -19.69 19.61
C ALA A 287 3.40 -21.10 19.63
N ASN A 288 2.76 -22.05 18.95
CA ASN A 288 3.18 -23.45 18.94
C ASN A 288 4.48 -23.70 18.18
N ILE A 289 4.76 -22.89 17.15
CA ILE A 289 6.07 -22.91 16.49
C ILE A 289 7.16 -22.47 17.48
N LEU A 290 6.94 -21.39 18.24
CA LEU A 290 7.91 -20.89 19.20
C LEU A 290 8.07 -21.85 20.39
N ILE A 291 6.97 -22.21 21.04
CA ILE A 291 6.93 -23.05 22.23
C ILE A 291 5.85 -24.12 22.01
N PRO A 292 6.24 -25.39 21.80
CA PRO A 292 5.27 -26.47 21.64
C PRO A 292 4.29 -26.54 22.82
N GLU A 293 3.00 -26.66 22.51
CA GLU A 293 1.91 -26.61 23.50
C GLU A 293 2.07 -27.69 24.59
N ASP A 294 2.48 -28.91 24.22
CA ASP A 294 2.73 -30.01 25.16
C ASP A 294 3.81 -29.65 26.19
N LYS A 295 4.88 -28.99 25.73
CA LYS A 295 5.97 -28.52 26.59
C LYS A 295 5.54 -27.37 27.47
N MET A 296 4.75 -26.44 26.92
CA MET A 296 4.22 -25.31 27.67
C MET A 296 3.30 -25.78 28.81
N GLN A 297 2.37 -26.69 28.53
CA GLN A 297 1.46 -27.22 29.54
C GLN A 297 2.20 -28.02 30.62
N GLN A 298 3.22 -28.80 30.26
CA GLN A 298 4.09 -29.47 31.23
C GLN A 298 4.82 -28.47 32.15
N PHE A 299 5.27 -27.34 31.60
CA PHE A 299 5.95 -26.31 32.39
C PHE A 299 4.98 -25.58 33.34
N ILE A 300 3.82 -25.14 32.83
CA ILE A 300 2.75 -24.52 33.62
C ILE A 300 2.30 -25.46 34.76
N GLY A 301 2.11 -26.75 34.46
CA GLY A 301 1.69 -27.75 35.44
C GLY A 301 2.68 -27.98 36.59
N ARG A 302 3.97 -27.63 36.44
CA ARG A 302 4.95 -27.67 37.54
C ARG A 302 4.76 -26.52 38.53
N GLY A 303 4.21 -25.39 38.08
CA GLY A 303 3.94 -24.21 38.91
C GLY A 303 5.15 -23.40 39.37
N ASP A 304 6.37 -23.74 38.96
CA ASP A 304 7.58 -22.96 39.28
C ASP A 304 7.93 -21.97 38.16
N TYR A 305 7.54 -20.71 38.37
CA TYR A 305 7.84 -19.59 37.48
C TYR A 305 9.05 -18.75 37.92
N SER A 306 9.96 -19.33 38.71
CA SER A 306 11.24 -18.69 39.01
C SER A 306 12.05 -18.44 37.74
N ILE A 307 12.89 -17.40 37.75
CA ILE A 307 13.72 -17.07 36.59
C ILE A 307 14.67 -18.21 36.20
N ALA A 308 15.14 -18.99 37.18
CA ALA A 308 15.98 -20.16 36.95
C ALA A 308 15.21 -21.27 36.21
N SER A 309 13.98 -21.57 36.64
CA SER A 309 13.08 -22.53 36.00
C SER A 309 12.75 -22.11 34.56
N ILE A 310 12.43 -20.82 34.35
CA ILE A 310 12.17 -20.26 33.01
C ILE A 310 13.40 -20.37 32.10
N ALA A 311 14.60 -20.05 32.60
CA ALA A 311 15.83 -20.15 31.83
C ALA A 311 16.15 -21.59 31.43
N GLN A 312 16.01 -22.54 32.37
CA GLN A 312 16.22 -23.96 32.12
C GLN A 312 15.21 -24.51 31.09
N PHE A 313 13.94 -24.12 31.19
CA PHE A 313 12.93 -24.50 30.23
C PHE A 313 13.22 -23.96 28.83
N ALA A 314 13.58 -22.68 28.73
CA ALA A 314 13.94 -22.05 27.46
C ALA A 314 15.13 -22.74 26.79
N GLU A 315 16.16 -23.09 27.55
CA GLU A 315 17.31 -23.87 27.09
C GLU A 315 16.89 -25.25 26.58
N THR A 316 16.05 -25.97 27.35
CA THR A 316 15.55 -27.31 26.99
C THR A 316 14.82 -27.32 25.65
N ILE A 317 14.02 -26.28 25.37
CA ILE A 317 13.26 -26.19 24.12
C ILE A 317 14.03 -25.43 23.02
N GLY A 318 15.21 -24.88 23.30
CA GLY A 318 16.06 -24.18 22.34
C GLY A 318 15.51 -22.83 21.87
N VAL A 319 14.99 -22.01 22.78
CA VAL A 319 14.57 -20.62 22.51
C VAL A 319 15.14 -19.65 23.53
N GLN A 320 15.13 -18.36 23.21
CA GLN A 320 15.57 -17.34 24.15
C GLN A 320 14.58 -17.19 25.32
N GLN A 321 15.09 -17.09 26.56
CA GLN A 321 14.28 -17.00 27.79
C GLN A 321 13.19 -15.93 27.76
N GLY A 322 13.43 -14.80 27.09
CA GLY A 322 12.48 -13.71 26.95
C GLY A 322 11.25 -14.06 26.13
N ILE A 323 11.32 -15.06 25.25
CA ILE A 323 10.17 -15.61 24.52
C ILE A 323 9.25 -16.37 25.46
N VAL A 324 9.82 -17.21 26.34
CA VAL A 324 9.05 -17.90 27.39
C VAL A 324 8.41 -16.88 28.33
N ILE A 325 9.16 -15.87 28.78
CA ILE A 325 8.62 -14.78 29.61
C ILE A 325 7.46 -14.08 28.88
N GLY A 326 7.63 -13.75 27.60
CA GLY A 326 6.58 -13.12 26.79
C GLY A 326 5.33 -13.97 26.70
N ARG A 327 5.46 -15.28 26.50
CA ARG A 327 4.33 -16.22 26.48
C ARG A 327 3.62 -16.30 27.83
N LEU A 328 4.36 -16.46 28.93
CA LEU A 328 3.78 -16.50 30.29
C LEU A 328 3.06 -15.20 30.67
N GLN A 329 3.60 -14.04 30.27
CA GLN A 329 2.95 -12.74 30.44
C GLN A 329 1.63 -12.66 29.65
N ASN A 330 1.63 -13.14 28.41
CA ASN A 330 0.44 -13.17 27.57
C ASN A 330 -0.64 -14.11 28.12
N ASP A 331 -0.22 -15.28 28.62
CA ASP A 331 -1.09 -16.31 29.19
C ASP A 331 -1.52 -15.99 30.64
N LYS A 332 -1.18 -14.79 31.13
CA LYS A 332 -1.49 -14.26 32.47
C LYS A 332 -0.97 -15.12 33.62
N GLN A 333 0.07 -15.92 33.38
CA GLN A 333 0.80 -16.66 34.42
C GLN A 333 1.81 -15.76 35.15
N LEU A 334 2.26 -14.70 34.47
CA LEU A 334 3.11 -13.64 35.03
C LEU A 334 2.46 -12.28 34.77
N ASP A 335 2.69 -11.33 35.67
CA ASP A 335 2.37 -9.92 35.43
C ASP A 335 3.29 -9.34 34.33
N TYR A 336 2.73 -8.46 33.49
CA TYR A 336 3.44 -7.86 32.36
C TYR A 336 4.70 -7.06 32.75
N ARG A 337 4.88 -6.69 34.03
CA ARG A 337 6.07 -5.99 34.54
C ARG A 337 7.16 -6.95 35.01
N GLN A 338 6.83 -8.21 35.29
CA GLN A 338 7.79 -9.18 35.80
C GLN A 338 8.81 -9.57 34.74
N PHE A 339 10.09 -9.65 35.14
CA PHE A 339 11.20 -10.20 34.36
C PHE A 339 11.50 -9.50 33.02
N ASN A 340 10.99 -8.29 32.78
CA ASN A 340 11.26 -7.53 31.55
C ASN A 340 12.76 -7.20 31.35
N GLN A 341 13.56 -7.19 32.42
CA GLN A 341 15.02 -7.03 32.36
C GLN A 341 15.73 -8.23 31.69
N TYR A 342 15.09 -9.39 31.61
CA TYR A 342 15.64 -10.61 31.00
C TYR A 342 15.24 -10.78 29.53
N LYS A 343 14.39 -9.89 29.02
CA LYS A 343 13.96 -9.85 27.63
C LYS A 343 14.96 -9.08 26.79
N VAL A 344 15.44 -9.70 25.71
CA VAL A 344 16.34 -9.05 24.74
C VAL A 344 15.57 -7.96 24.00
N LYS A 345 16.24 -6.83 23.74
CA LYS A 345 15.76 -5.81 22.80
C LYS A 345 16.68 -5.82 21.60
N TYR A 346 16.10 -5.84 20.40
CA TYR A 346 16.88 -5.64 19.18
C TYR A 346 17.01 -4.16 18.88
N ASP A 347 18.23 -3.76 18.55
CA ASP A 347 18.49 -2.46 17.92
C ASP A 347 17.95 -2.48 16.47
N SER A 348 17.92 -1.30 15.82
CA SER A 348 17.57 -1.24 14.40
C SER A 348 18.56 -2.06 13.56
N ILE A 349 18.04 -2.79 12.57
CA ILE A 349 18.88 -3.29 11.48
C ILE A 349 19.40 -2.06 10.73
N ALA A 350 20.72 -2.02 10.54
CA ALA A 350 21.42 -0.98 9.80
C ALA A 350 21.15 -1.08 8.30
#